data_AF-A0A7J4ABU0-F1
#
_entry.id   AF-A0A7J4ABU0-F1
#
_cell.length_a   1.000
_cell.length_b   1.000
_cell.length_c   1.000
_cell.angle_alpha   90.00
_cell.angle_beta   90.00
_cell.angle_gamma   90.00
#
_symmetry.space_group_name_H-M   'P 1'
#
loop_
_entity.id
_entity.type
_entity.pdbx_description
1 polymer ?
#
loop_
_entity_poly.entity_id
_entity_poly.type
_entity_poly.pdbx_seq_one_letter_code
_entity_poly.pdbx_strand_id
1 'polypeptide(L)' 'MSIKVRELLALLGIETTHEEREEIDRIIEERTGLYCDEGVDLLSKEEFLEIVYEAKRRIRKKKAEQAIYSYY' A
#
# COMPACT_ATOMS: atom_id res chain seq x y z
N MET A 1 0.83 10.28 0.60
CA MET A 1 1.21 9.49 -0.59
C MET A 1 2.16 10.21 -1.49
N SER A 2 3.28 9.52 -1.69
CA SER A 2 4.34 9.85 -2.64
C SER A 2 3.78 10.03 -4.06
N ILE A 3 4.33 11.02 -4.80
CA ILE A 3 3.99 11.24 -6.21
C ILE A 3 4.44 10.03 -7.04
N LYS A 4 5.64 9.50 -6.77
CA LYS A 4 6.20 8.35 -7.49
C LYS A 4 5.40 7.07 -7.29
N VAL A 5 4.97 6.80 -6.05
CA VAL A 5 4.08 5.65 -5.76
C VAL A 5 2.78 5.78 -6.57
N ARG A 6 2.21 6.99 -6.64
CA ARG A 6 0.99 7.25 -7.43
C ARG A 6 1.21 7.04 -8.93
N GLU A 7 2.33 7.49 -9.47
CA GLU A 7 2.69 7.31 -10.88
C GLU A 7 2.90 5.84 -11.22
N LEU A 8 3.59 5.09 -10.37
CA LEU A 8 3.84 3.67 -10.56
C LEU A 8 2.54 2.85 -10.50
N LEU A 9 1.63 3.16 -9.57
CA LEU A 9 0.29 2.58 -9.53
C LEU A 9 -0.49 2.84 -10.83
N ALA A 10 -0.42 4.07 -11.36
CA ALA A 10 -1.08 4.43 -12.61
C ALA A 10 -0.46 3.70 -13.81
N LEU A 11 0.86 3.61 -13.88
CA LEU A 11 1.60 2.90 -14.93
C LEU A 11 1.27 1.39 -14.93
N LEU A 12 1.05 0.81 -13.75
CA LEU A 12 0.66 -0.59 -13.60
C LEU A 12 -0.85 -0.82 -13.72
N GLY A 13 -1.66 0.23 -13.91
CA GLY A 13 -3.12 0.12 -14.02
C GLY A 13 -3.81 -0.35 -12.74
N ILE A 14 -3.23 -0.08 -11.57
CA ILE A 14 -3.72 -0.58 -10.29
C ILE A 14 -4.60 0.48 -9.62
N GLU A 15 -5.90 0.20 -9.57
CA GLU A 15 -6.83 0.99 -8.78
C GLU A 15 -6.65 0.75 -7.27
N THR A 16 -6.68 1.82 -6.50
CA THR A 16 -6.49 1.81 -5.04
C THR A 16 -7.36 2.86 -4.35
N THR A 17 -7.84 2.55 -3.16
CA THR A 17 -8.53 3.48 -2.26
C THR A 17 -7.53 4.38 -1.53
N HIS A 18 -8.01 5.43 -0.86
CA HIS A 18 -7.12 6.29 -0.05
C HIS A 18 -6.40 5.53 1.06
N GLU A 19 -7.11 4.66 1.80
CA GLU A 19 -6.53 3.86 2.88
C GLU A 19 -5.48 2.86 2.37
N GLU A 20 -5.74 2.21 1.24
CA GLU A 20 -4.77 1.30 0.63
C GLU A 20 -3.49 2.05 0.22
N ARG A 21 -3.64 3.29 -0.25
CA ARG A 21 -2.54 4.16 -0.64
C ARG A 21 -1.67 4.56 0.55
N GLU A 22 -2.28 4.91 1.67
CA GLU A 22 -1.54 5.21 2.91
C GLU A 22 -0.85 3.97 3.51
N GLU A 23 -1.46 2.79 3.39
CA GLU A 23 -0.84 1.55 3.85
C GLU A 23 0.31 1.11 2.93
N ILE A 24 0.21 1.34 1.62
CA ILE A 24 1.33 1.13 0.68
C ILE A 24 2.51 2.00 1.08
N ASP A 25 2.28 3.30 1.30
CA ASP A 25 3.33 4.22 1.74
C ASP A 25 4.03 3.67 3.00
N ARG A 26 3.23 3.34 4.02
CA ARG A 26 3.74 2.82 5.30
C ARG A 26 4.58 1.56 5.13
N ILE A 27 4.15 0.61 4.31
CA ILE A 27 4.90 -0.63 4.10
C ILE A 27 6.22 -0.36 3.37
N ILE A 28 6.25 0.57 2.41
CA ILE A 28 7.49 0.97 1.73
C ILE A 28 8.47 1.55 2.76
N GLU A 29 8.00 2.47 3.62
CA GLU A 29 8.84 3.09 4.66
C GLU A 29 9.33 2.08 5.69
N GLU A 30 8.47 1.15 6.13
CA GLU A 30 8.82 0.08 7.06
C GLU A 30 9.86 -0.89 6.47
N ARG A 31 9.72 -1.28 5.19
CA ARG A 31 10.62 -2.24 4.54
C ARG A 31 11.96 -1.63 4.17
N THR A 32 11.99 -0.37 3.76
CA THR A 32 13.20 0.30 3.24
C THR A 32 13.92 1.12 4.30
N GLY A 33 13.22 1.52 5.38
CA GLY A 33 13.73 2.47 6.38
C GLY A 33 13.86 3.91 5.84
N LEU A 34 13.33 4.18 4.65
CA LEU A 34 13.42 5.46 3.95
C LEU A 34 12.03 6.02 3.69
N TYR A 35 11.94 7.31 3.39
CA TYR A 35 10.68 7.90 2.94
C TYR A 35 10.24 7.30 1.59
N CYS A 36 8.93 7.22 1.36
CA CYS A 36 8.35 6.58 0.17
C CYS A 36 8.98 6.99 -1.16
N ASP A 37 9.27 8.29 -1.36
CA ASP A 37 9.85 8.79 -2.61
C ASP A 37 11.24 8.22 -2.91
N GLU A 38 11.99 7.84 -1.87
CA GLU A 38 13.32 7.21 -1.99
C GLU A 38 13.20 5.68 -1.93
N GLY A 39 12.37 5.17 -1.03
CA GLY A 39 12.17 3.74 -0.84
C GLY A 39 11.58 3.04 -2.07
N VAL A 40 10.68 3.70 -2.80
CA VAL A 40 10.05 3.12 -4.00
C VAL A 40 11.05 2.87 -5.13
N ASP A 41 12.11 3.67 -5.22
CA ASP A 41 13.15 3.52 -6.25
C ASP A 41 14.04 2.29 -6.00
N LEU A 42 14.05 1.77 -4.76
CA LEU A 42 14.83 0.58 -4.38
C LEU A 42 14.10 -0.73 -4.64
N LEU A 43 12.82 -0.67 -5.02
CA LEU A 43 11.99 -1.85 -5.22
C LEU A 43 11.99 -2.27 -6.68
N SER A 44 12.15 -3.56 -6.93
CA SER A 44 11.73 -4.16 -8.19
C SER A 44 10.21 -4.05 -8.36
N LYS A 45 9.77 -4.23 -9.60
CA LYS A 45 8.33 -4.25 -9.92
C LYS A 45 7.61 -5.34 -9.12
N GLU A 46 8.23 -6.50 -8.98
CA GLU A 46 7.69 -7.65 -8.24
C GLU A 46 7.53 -7.32 -6.76
N GLU A 47 8.55 -6.75 -6.14
CA GLU A 47 8.49 -6.32 -4.72
C GLU A 47 7.43 -5.24 -4.51
N PHE A 48 7.30 -4.30 -5.44
CA PHE A 48 6.25 -3.28 -5.37
C PHE A 48 4.85 -3.91 -5.44
N LEU A 49 4.62 -4.86 -6.35
CA LEU A 49 3.35 -5.57 -6.47
C LEU A 49 3.01 -6.38 -5.21
N GLU A 50 4.00 -7.01 -4.58
CA GLU A 50 3.82 -7.70 -3.31
C GLU A 50 3.37 -6.76 -2.20
N ILE A 51 3.99 -5.57 -2.10
CA ILE A 51 3.60 -4.53 -1.13
C ILE A 51 2.15 -4.09 -1.38
N VAL A 52 1.79 -3.83 -2.63
CA VAL A 52 0.41 -3.46 -3.00
C VAL A 52 -0.58 -4.54 -2.56
N TYR A 53 -0.28 -5.81 -2.86
CA TYR A 53 -1.14 -6.92 -2.47
C TYR A 53 -1.26 -7.04 -0.94
N GLU A 54 -0.15 -6.87 -0.22
CA GLU A 54 -0.12 -6.88 1.23
C GLU A 54 -0.99 -5.76 1.81
N ALA A 55 -0.86 -4.53 1.31
CA ALA A 55 -1.66 -3.39 1.75
C ALA A 55 -3.16 -3.64 1.57
N LYS A 56 -3.57 -4.09 0.38
CA LYS A 56 -4.99 -4.45 0.11
C LYS A 56 -5.50 -5.52 1.06
N ARG A 57 -4.68 -6.54 1.34
CA ARG A 57 -5.02 -7.60 2.30
C ARG A 57 -5.17 -7.05 3.72
N ARG A 58 -4.26 -6.19 4.18
CA ARG A 58 -4.33 -5.57 5.52
C ARG A 58 -5.59 -4.71 5.68
N ILE A 59 -5.93 -3.88 4.68
CA ILE A 59 -7.15 -3.05 4.71
C ILE A 59 -8.42 -3.90 4.70
N ARG A 60 -8.51 -4.93 3.84
CA ARG A 60 -9.66 -5.85 3.81
C ARG A 60 -9.88 -6.52 5.17
N LYS A 61 -8.80 -6.96 5.81
CA LYS A 61 -8.86 -7.58 7.15
C LYS A 61 -9.38 -6.58 8.20
N LYS A 62 -8.82 -5.37 8.25
CA LYS A 62 -9.27 -4.30 9.16
C LYS A 62 -10.77 -4.02 9.02
N LYS A 63 -11.27 -3.95 7.77
CA LYS A 63 -12.70 -3.72 7.50
C LYS A 63 -13.59 -4.89 7.94
N ALA A 64 -13.16 -6.12 7.72
CA ALA A 64 -13.90 -7.30 8.17
C ALA A 64 -14.02 -7.35 9.70
N GLU A 65 -12.93 -7.03 10.41
CA GLU A 65 -12.92 -6.97 11.87
C GLU A 65 -13.82 -5.84 12.40
N GLN A 66 -13.74 -4.65 11.83
CA GLN A 66 -14.63 -3.53 12.21
C GLN A 66 -16.10 -3.87 11.98
N ALA A 67 -16.43 -4.55 10.87
CA ALA A 67 -17.79 -5.01 10.62
C ALA A 67 -18.26 -5.94 11.74
N ILE A 68 -17.46 -6.93 12.15
CA ILE A 68 -17.79 -7.84 13.25
C ILE A 68 -18.09 -7.08 14.55
N TYR A 69 -17.23 -6.14 14.95
CA TYR A 69 -17.45 -5.37 16.19
C TYR A 69 -18.62 -4.39 16.13
N SER A 70 -19.02 -3.92 14.94
CA SER A 70 -20.19 -3.05 14.78
C SER A 70 -21.55 -3.75 15.01
N TYR A 71 -21.55 -5.09 15.04
CA TYR A 71 -22.74 -5.93 15.29
C TYR A 71 -22.86 -6.42 16.74
N TYR A 72 -21.91 -6.06 17.62
CA TYR A 72 -21.94 -6.34 19.07
C TYR A 72 -22.23 -5.08 19.87
#